data_AF-A0A8K0CGJ5-F1
#
_entry.id   AF-A0A8K0CGJ5-F1
#
_cell.length_a   1.000
_cell.length_b   1.000
_cell.length_c   1.000
_cell.angle_alpha   90.00
_cell.angle_beta   90.00
_cell.angle_gamma   90.00
#
_symmetry.space_group_name_H-M   'P 1'
#
loop_
_entity.id
_entity.type
_entity.pdbx_description
1 polymer ?
#
loop_
_entity_poly.entity_id
_entity_poly.type
_entity_poly.pdbx_seq_one_letter_code
_entity_poly.pdbx_strand_id
1 'polypeptide(L)'
;MVSPSFSDNILENLGLLYDKESPKLNPKEMEEKFTLLVAGFMIDINTIKDRYQNQEIRLEEMRKLFCQEIKKLLIVLMKISTLAKDCRIKQFIRMSTNQVYVIVSMLSQTSELAMQYGALRQERRFLKVTNLMINYTANLTQHAENASHQLKSI
;
A
#
# COMPACT_ATOMS: atom_id res chain seq x y z
N MET A 1 14.25 6.17 -3.01
CA MET A 1 13.32 5.27 -2.29
C MET A 1 13.33 5.70 -0.83
N VAL A 2 12.20 6.19 -0.30
CA VAL A 2 12.10 6.56 1.12
C VAL A 2 11.46 5.40 1.85
N SER A 3 12.28 4.72 2.66
CA SER A 3 11.89 3.57 3.48
C SER A 3 10.82 3.94 4.51
N PRO A 4 9.99 2.98 4.97
CA PRO A 4 9.16 3.21 6.14
C PRO A 4 10.02 3.64 7.33
N SER A 5 9.49 4.52 8.18
CA SER A 5 10.21 5.03 9.36
C SER A 5 10.56 3.92 10.36
N PHE A 6 9.77 2.84 10.36
CA PHE A 6 10.14 1.58 10.99
C PHE A 6 10.52 0.54 9.94
N SER A 7 11.79 0.12 9.95
CA SER A 7 12.24 -1.06 9.24
C SER A 7 11.62 -2.32 9.86
N ASP A 8 11.57 -3.40 9.09
CA ASP A 8 11.13 -4.70 9.60
C ASP A 8 11.94 -5.09 10.86
N ASN A 9 13.24 -4.75 10.94
CA ASN A 9 14.03 -4.92 12.17
C ASN A 9 13.47 -4.19 13.40
N ILE A 10 12.93 -2.97 13.26
CA ILE A 10 12.37 -2.26 14.42
C ILE A 10 11.05 -2.89 14.85
N LEU A 11 10.24 -3.35 13.88
CA LEU A 11 9.05 -4.12 14.17
C LEU A 11 9.39 -5.47 14.85
N GLU A 12 10.49 -6.11 14.45
CA GLU A 12 10.99 -7.34 15.07
C GLU A 12 11.49 -7.10 16.50
N ASN A 13 12.25 -6.03 16.74
CA ASN A 13 12.71 -5.63 18.07
C ASN A 13 11.58 -5.23 19.02
N LEU A 14 10.47 -4.77 18.46
CA LEU A 14 9.23 -4.51 19.20
C LEU A 14 8.40 -5.80 19.43
N GLY A 15 8.85 -6.96 18.92
CA GLY A 15 8.18 -8.25 19.05
C GLY A 15 7.01 -8.46 18.09
N LEU A 16 6.99 -7.75 16.94
CA LEU A 16 5.82 -7.60 16.06
C LEU A 16 5.88 -8.42 14.78
N LEU A 17 6.96 -9.18 14.56
CA LEU A 17 7.22 -9.86 13.29
C LEU A 17 7.18 -11.38 13.33
N TYR A 18 6.95 -12.02 14.47
CA TYR A 18 6.93 -13.47 14.55
C TYR A 18 5.75 -14.03 15.35
N ASP A 19 5.14 -15.10 14.81
CA ASP A 19 4.22 -16.06 15.46
C ASP A 19 4.90 -16.86 16.60
N LYS A 20 6.00 -16.37 17.15
CA LYS A 20 6.67 -16.97 18.32
C LYS A 20 6.28 -16.17 19.53
N GLU A 21 5.93 -16.89 20.61
CA GLU A 21 5.52 -16.35 21.91
C GLU A 21 6.30 -15.07 22.23
N SER A 22 5.57 -13.95 22.20
CA SER A 22 6.14 -12.65 22.50
C SER A 22 6.72 -12.70 23.92
N PRO A 23 7.92 -12.14 24.15
CA PRO A 23 8.48 -12.08 25.49
C PRO A 23 7.49 -11.38 26.42
N LYS A 24 7.24 -11.95 27.61
CA LYS A 24 6.40 -11.31 28.64
C LYS A 24 7.05 -9.97 29.04
N LEU A 25 6.60 -8.90 28.42
CA LEU A 25 7.04 -7.53 28.73
C LEU A 25 6.48 -7.13 30.09
N ASN A 26 7.30 -6.46 30.90
CA ASN A 26 6.78 -5.85 32.12
C ASN A 26 5.90 -4.63 31.76
N PRO A 27 5.03 -4.16 32.68
CA PRO A 27 4.08 -3.07 32.38
C PRO A 27 4.75 -1.77 31.92
N LYS A 28 5.92 -1.45 32.48
CA LYS A 28 6.68 -0.23 32.16
C LYS A 28 7.34 -0.31 30.78
N GLU A 29 7.91 -1.47 30.44
CA GLU A 29 8.44 -1.74 29.09
C GLU A 29 7.34 -1.73 28.03
N MET A 30 6.14 -2.18 28.40
CA MET A 30 4.98 -2.17 27.53
C MET A 30 4.48 -0.74 27.27
N GLU A 31 4.42 0.10 28.30
CA GLU A 31 4.06 1.52 28.20
C GLU A 31 5.08 2.33 27.39
N GLU A 32 6.38 2.11 27.61
CA GLU A 32 7.47 2.73 26.84
C GLU A 32 7.40 2.34 25.35
N LYS A 33 7.20 1.04 25.05
CA LYS A 33 7.04 0.55 23.68
C LYS A 33 5.77 1.08 23.01
N PHE A 34 4.66 1.15 23.73
CA PHE A 34 3.41 1.72 23.23
C PHE A 34 3.57 3.21 22.89
N THR A 35 4.22 3.98 23.76
CA THR A 35 4.47 5.41 23.56
C THR A 35 5.36 5.66 22.34
N LEU A 36 6.45 4.89 22.20
CA LEU A 36 7.32 4.93 21.02
C LEU A 36 6.57 4.58 19.73
N LEU A 37 5.69 3.58 19.79
CA LEU A 37 4.88 3.14 18.66
C LEU A 37 3.89 4.24 18.23
N VAL A 38 3.17 4.84 19.17
CA VAL A 38 2.21 5.93 18.90
C VAL A 38 2.91 7.15 18.32
N ALA A 39 4.05 7.56 18.89
CA ALA A 39 4.84 8.68 18.38
C ALA A 39 5.34 8.43 16.95
N GLY A 40 5.85 7.23 16.69
CA GLY A 40 6.26 6.83 15.35
C GLY A 40 5.10 6.80 14.36
N PHE A 41 3.90 6.37 14.78
CA PHE A 41 2.69 6.40 13.94
C PHE A 41 2.20 7.82 13.64
N MET A 42 2.27 8.74 14.60
CA MET A 42 1.93 10.14 14.35
C MET A 42 2.83 10.77 13.28
N ILE A 43 4.12 10.41 13.27
CA ILE A 43 5.06 10.84 12.23
C ILE A 43 4.77 10.14 10.89
N ASP A 44 4.48 8.84 10.94
CA ASP A 44 4.18 8.03 9.74
C ASP A 44 2.88 8.47 9.07
N ILE A 45 1.87 8.94 9.80
CA ILE A 45 0.55 9.26 9.23
C ILE A 45 0.64 10.40 8.21
N ASN A 46 1.39 11.45 8.53
CA ASN A 46 1.60 12.59 7.63
C ASN A 46 2.44 12.15 6.43
N THR A 47 3.49 11.36 6.67
CA THR A 47 4.36 10.82 5.62
C THR A 47 3.62 9.86 4.67
N ILE A 48 2.69 9.05 5.19
CA ILE A 48 1.85 8.15 4.39
C ILE A 48 0.83 8.95 3.59
N LYS A 49 0.20 9.95 4.21
CA LYS A 49 -0.77 10.84 3.55
C LYS A 49 -0.12 11.58 2.38
N ASP A 50 1.05 12.18 2.60
CA ASP A 50 1.79 12.87 1.55
C ASP A 50 2.21 11.92 0.44
N ARG A 51 2.68 10.70 0.78
CA ARG A 51 3.03 9.69 -0.23
C ARG A 51 1.82 9.27 -1.06
N TYR A 52 0.68 9.01 -0.42
CA TYR A 52 -0.56 8.64 -1.11
C TYR A 52 -0.97 9.72 -2.11
N GLN A 53 -1.09 10.97 -1.66
CA GLN A 53 -1.52 12.09 -2.50
C GLN A 53 -0.56 12.31 -3.68
N ASN A 54 0.75 12.24 -3.43
CA ASN A 54 1.75 12.38 -4.49
C ASN A 54 1.70 11.22 -5.50
N GLN A 55 1.47 9.99 -5.04
CA GLN A 55 1.36 8.82 -5.92
C GLN A 55 0.08 8.87 -6.76
N GLU A 56 -1.04 9.30 -6.17
CA GLU A 56 -2.32 9.48 -6.86
C GLU A 56 -2.21 10.51 -7.99
N ILE A 57 -1.60 11.68 -7.70
CA ILE A 57 -1.36 12.72 -8.72
C ILE A 57 -0.46 12.17 -9.84
N ARG A 58 0.66 11.53 -9.50
CA ARG A 58 1.59 10.97 -10.51
C ARG A 58 0.94 9.90 -11.37
N LEU A 59 0.11 9.05 -10.78
CA LEU A 59 -0.61 8.01 -11.52
C LEU A 59 -1.56 8.65 -12.53
N GLU A 60 -2.31 9.68 -12.13
CA GLU A 60 -3.23 10.38 -13.00
C GLU A 60 -2.52 11.12 -14.15
N GLU A 61 -1.40 11.79 -13.84
CA GLU A 61 -0.55 12.43 -14.87
C GLU A 61 0.00 11.41 -15.88
N MET A 62 0.51 10.28 -15.37
CA MET A 62 1.03 9.21 -16.22
C MET A 62 -0.06 8.58 -17.09
N ARG A 63 -1.27 8.38 -16.55
CA ARG A 63 -2.44 7.92 -17.32
C ARG A 63 -2.79 8.89 -18.44
N LYS A 64 -2.80 10.21 -18.16
CA LYS A 64 -3.06 11.23 -19.18
C LYS A 64 -2.03 11.19 -20.30
N LEU A 65 -0.74 11.16 -19.96
CA LEU A 65 0.34 11.06 -20.95
C LEU A 65 0.24 9.79 -21.79
N PHE A 66 -0.02 8.65 -21.16
CA PHE A 66 -0.16 7.38 -21.86
C PHE A 66 -1.35 7.37 -22.83
N CYS A 67 -2.50 7.89 -22.40
CA CYS A 67 -3.66 8.07 -23.26
C CYS A 67 -3.38 9.00 -24.46
N GLN A 68 -2.60 10.06 -24.27
CA GLN A 68 -2.19 10.94 -25.37
C GLN A 68 -1.29 10.21 -26.38
N GLU A 69 -0.31 9.45 -25.91
CA GLU A 69 0.59 8.69 -26.78
C GLU A 69 -0.13 7.56 -27.53
N ILE A 70 -1.05 6.83 -26.90
CA ILE A 70 -1.90 5.85 -27.59
C ILE A 70 -2.71 6.54 -28.70
N LYS A 71 -3.32 7.69 -28.42
CA LYS A 71 -4.09 8.43 -29.44
C LYS A 71 -3.21 8.81 -30.63
N LYS A 72 -1.99 9.32 -30.38
CA LYS A 72 -1.03 9.64 -31.45
C LYS A 72 -0.67 8.39 -32.26
N LEU A 73 -0.40 7.26 -31.60
CA LEU A 73 -0.08 5.99 -32.26
C LEU A 73 -1.24 5.49 -33.13
N LEU A 74 -2.47 5.52 -32.63
CA LEU A 74 -3.65 5.13 -33.39
C LEU A 74 -3.87 6.03 -34.61
N ILE A 75 -3.64 7.34 -34.50
CA ILE A 75 -3.71 8.27 -35.63
C ILE A 75 -2.66 7.91 -36.69
N VAL A 76 -1.43 7.58 -36.28
CA VAL A 76 -0.36 7.15 -37.21
C VAL A 76 -0.74 5.85 -37.92
N LEU A 77 -1.21 4.84 -37.18
CA LEU A 77 -1.68 3.58 -37.76
C LEU A 77 -2.83 3.80 -38.76
N MET A 78 -3.77 4.69 -38.43
CA MET A 78 -4.88 5.04 -39.32
C MET A 78 -4.39 5.71 -40.61
N LYS A 79 -3.44 6.65 -40.51
CA LYS A 79 -2.82 7.29 -41.69
C LYS A 79 -2.07 6.30 -42.57
N ILE A 80 -1.31 5.37 -41.97
CA ILE A 80 -0.61 4.34 -42.75
C ILE A 80 -1.65 3.40 -43.40
N SER A 81 -2.75 3.11 -42.73
CA SER A 81 -3.82 2.26 -43.28
C SER A 81 -4.50 2.88 -44.51
N THR A 82 -4.65 4.20 -44.57
CA THR A 82 -5.25 4.88 -45.72
C THR A 82 -4.30 4.97 -46.91
N LEU A 83 -2.99 5.07 -46.66
CA LEU A 83 -1.95 5.09 -47.68
C LEU A 83 -1.61 3.70 -48.23
N ALA A 84 -1.83 2.65 -47.43
CA ALA A 84 -1.58 1.28 -47.83
C ALA A 84 -2.53 0.84 -48.97
N LYS A 85 -1.97 0.44 -50.11
CA LYS A 85 -2.73 -0.16 -51.22
C LYS A 85 -2.78 -1.69 -51.11
N ASP A 86 -1.74 -2.29 -50.55
CA ASP A 86 -1.62 -3.74 -50.37
C ASP A 86 -2.52 -4.25 -49.24
N CYS A 87 -3.33 -5.27 -49.55
CA CYS A 87 -4.21 -5.95 -48.61
C CYS A 87 -3.44 -6.58 -47.43
N ARG A 88 -2.25 -7.14 -47.67
CA ARG A 88 -1.41 -7.76 -46.63
C ARG A 88 -0.94 -6.71 -45.63
N ILE A 89 -0.52 -5.54 -46.10
CA ILE A 89 -0.11 -4.42 -45.26
C ILE A 89 -1.29 -3.92 -44.41
N LYS A 90 -2.48 -3.79 -44.99
CA LYS A 90 -3.70 -3.43 -44.23
C LYS A 90 -4.03 -4.45 -43.14
N GLN A 91 -3.83 -5.74 -43.39
CA GLN A 91 -4.01 -6.78 -42.39
C GLN A 91 -3.02 -6.64 -41.23
N PHE A 92 -1.74 -6.40 -41.51
CA PHE A 92 -0.74 -6.15 -40.46
C PHE A 92 -1.05 -4.91 -39.64
N ILE A 93 -1.54 -3.84 -40.27
CA ILE A 93 -1.94 -2.62 -39.56
C ILE A 93 -3.14 -2.91 -38.65
N ARG A 94 -4.15 -3.64 -39.13
CA ARG A 94 -5.31 -4.06 -38.31
C ARG A 94 -4.88 -4.92 -37.12
N MET A 95 -3.96 -5.87 -37.33
CA MET A 95 -3.40 -6.67 -36.23
C MET A 95 -2.66 -5.79 -35.22
N SER A 96 -1.87 -4.83 -35.69
CA SER A 96 -1.13 -3.89 -34.84
C SER A 96 -2.08 -3.02 -34.01
N THR A 97 -3.14 -2.48 -34.63
CA THR A 97 -4.19 -1.73 -33.92
C THR A 97 -4.87 -2.58 -32.84
N ASN A 98 -5.18 -3.84 -33.14
CA ASN A 98 -5.76 -4.76 -32.15
C ASN A 98 -4.80 -4.99 -30.97
N GLN A 99 -3.49 -5.17 -31.23
CA GLN A 99 -2.50 -5.31 -30.16
C GLN A 99 -2.39 -4.05 -29.29
N VAL A 100 -2.50 -2.87 -29.88
CA VAL A 100 -2.56 -1.61 -29.11
C VAL A 100 -3.73 -1.63 -28.13
N TYR A 101 -4.93 -2.05 -28.57
CA TYR A 101 -6.09 -2.15 -27.66
C TYR A 101 -5.89 -3.17 -26.53
N VAL A 102 -5.26 -4.32 -26.82
CA VAL A 102 -4.90 -5.30 -25.79
C VAL A 102 -3.97 -4.69 -24.76
N ILE A 103 -2.94 -3.95 -25.20
CA ILE A 103 -2.00 -3.25 -24.31
C ILE A 103 -2.72 -2.21 -23.43
N VAL A 104 -3.65 -1.43 -23.99
CA VAL A 104 -4.47 -0.48 -23.21
C VAL A 104 -5.27 -1.19 -22.11
N SER A 105 -5.90 -2.31 -22.45
CA SER A 105 -6.68 -3.12 -21.51
C SER A 105 -5.79 -3.68 -20.39
N MET A 106 -4.65 -4.27 -20.74
CA MET A 106 -3.70 -4.82 -19.78
C MET A 106 -3.11 -3.75 -18.86
N LEU A 107 -2.79 -2.56 -19.38
CA LEU A 107 -2.29 -1.46 -18.55
C LEU A 107 -3.34 -1.02 -17.52
N SER A 108 -4.61 -0.94 -17.93
CA SER A 108 -5.70 -0.54 -17.04
C SER A 108 -5.87 -1.55 -15.89
N GLN A 109 -5.89 -2.84 -16.21
CA GLN A 109 -5.97 -3.92 -15.21
C GLN A 109 -4.75 -3.94 -14.30
N THR A 110 -3.55 -3.77 -14.85
CA THR A 110 -2.30 -3.75 -14.08
C THR A 110 -2.25 -2.56 -13.12
N SER A 111 -2.70 -1.38 -13.56
CA SER A 111 -2.80 -0.20 -12.71
C SER A 111 -3.77 -0.41 -11.55
N GLU A 112 -4.92 -1.02 -11.81
CA GLU A 112 -5.92 -1.31 -10.78
C GLU A 112 -5.41 -2.34 -9.77
N LEU A 113 -4.83 -3.44 -10.24
CA LEU A 113 -4.23 -4.47 -9.38
C LEU A 113 -3.06 -3.91 -8.56
N ALA A 114 -2.24 -3.05 -9.13
CA ALA A 114 -1.14 -2.39 -8.41
C ALA A 114 -1.66 -1.50 -7.28
N MET A 115 -2.74 -0.74 -7.52
CA MET A 115 -3.40 0.07 -6.49
C MET A 115 -4.00 -0.80 -5.38
N GLN A 116 -4.73 -1.86 -5.76
CA GLN A 116 -5.33 -2.80 -4.80
C GLN A 116 -4.26 -3.49 -3.95
N TYR A 117 -3.16 -3.94 -4.55
CA TYR A 117 -2.05 -4.55 -3.83
C TYR A 117 -1.39 -3.56 -2.85
N GLY A 118 -1.24 -2.30 -3.26
CA GLY A 118 -0.77 -1.23 -2.38
C GLY A 118 -1.70 -1.01 -1.17
N ALA A 119 -3.01 -0.97 -1.41
CA ALA A 119 -4.02 -0.84 -0.36
C ALA A 119 -4.00 -2.03 0.60
N LEU A 120 -4.01 -3.27 0.08
CA LEU A 120 -3.96 -4.50 0.88
C LEU A 120 -2.71 -4.58 1.75
N ARG A 121 -1.55 -4.13 1.23
CA ARG A 121 -0.31 -4.07 2.01
C ARG A 121 -0.43 -3.11 3.19
N GLN A 122 -1.08 -1.97 2.98
CA GLN A 122 -1.31 -0.98 4.03
C GLN A 122 -2.35 -1.44 5.06
N GLU A 123 -3.43 -2.07 4.62
CA GLU A 123 -4.42 -2.71 5.50
C GLU A 123 -3.78 -3.81 6.35
N ARG A 124 -2.94 -4.67 5.77
CA ARG A 124 -2.22 -5.70 6.54
C ARG A 124 -1.31 -5.10 7.61
N ARG A 125 -0.65 -3.97 7.31
CA ARG A 125 0.18 -3.25 8.29
C ARG A 125 -0.71 -2.63 9.39
N PHE A 126 -1.84 -2.03 9.02
CA PHE A 126 -2.80 -1.49 9.97
C PHE A 126 -3.37 -2.57 10.90
N LEU A 127 -3.75 -3.73 10.36
CA LEU A 127 -4.28 -4.86 11.14
C LEU A 127 -3.30 -5.33 12.23
N LYS A 128 -2.01 -5.47 11.90
CA LYS A 128 -0.97 -5.85 12.88
C LYS A 128 -0.86 -4.84 14.03
N VAL A 129 -0.97 -3.57 13.70
CA VAL A 129 -0.85 -2.46 14.66
C VAL A 129 -2.08 -2.37 15.54
N THR A 130 -3.27 -2.47 14.95
CA THR A 130 -4.54 -2.50 15.68
C THR A 130 -4.60 -3.66 16.66
N ASN A 131 -4.15 -4.85 16.26
CA ASN A 131 -4.04 -6.00 17.17
C ASN A 131 -3.13 -5.72 18.36
N LEU A 132 -2.02 -5.01 18.16
CA LEU A 132 -1.15 -4.61 19.27
C LEU A 132 -1.83 -3.61 20.19
N MET A 133 -2.51 -2.59 19.64
CA MET A 133 -3.23 -1.62 20.46
C MET A 133 -4.33 -2.31 21.29
N ILE A 134 -5.07 -3.25 20.71
CA ILE A 134 -6.09 -4.05 21.40
C ILE A 134 -5.47 -4.90 22.52
N ASN A 135 -4.35 -5.58 22.26
CA ASN A 135 -3.68 -6.40 23.28
C ASN A 135 -3.14 -5.52 24.43
N TYR A 136 -2.62 -4.34 24.11
CA TYR A 136 -2.15 -3.38 25.09
C TYR A 136 -3.29 -2.87 25.97
N THR A 137 -4.40 -2.42 25.35
CA THR A 137 -5.55 -1.94 26.11
C THR A 137 -6.15 -3.04 26.97
N ALA A 138 -6.30 -4.26 26.44
CA ALA A 138 -6.80 -5.40 27.20
C ALA A 138 -5.92 -5.72 28.43
N ASN A 139 -4.59 -5.68 28.28
CA ASN A 139 -3.65 -5.87 29.40
C ASN A 139 -3.76 -4.74 30.44
N LEU A 140 -3.94 -3.49 30.01
CA LEU A 140 -4.17 -2.36 30.92
C LEU A 140 -5.47 -2.54 31.71
N THR A 141 -6.56 -2.96 31.06
CA THR A 141 -7.84 -3.22 31.73
C THR A 141 -7.68 -4.31 32.78
N GLN A 142 -7.00 -5.40 32.42
CA GLN A 142 -6.74 -6.52 33.33
C GLN A 142 -5.86 -6.10 34.52
N HIS A 143 -4.85 -5.26 34.31
CA HIS A 143 -4.03 -4.73 35.39
C HIS A 143 -4.80 -3.78 36.30
N ALA A 144 -5.66 -2.91 35.75
CA ALA A 144 -6.53 -2.04 36.53
C ALA A 144 -7.53 -2.84 37.39
N GLU A 145 -8.12 -3.90 36.83
CA GLU A 145 -9.01 -4.81 37.54
C GLU A 145 -8.29 -5.56 38.67
N ASN A 146 -7.11 -6.10 38.39
CA ASN A 146 -6.29 -6.79 39.39
C ASN A 146 -5.85 -5.87 40.53
N ALA A 147 -5.44 -4.64 40.22
CA ALA A 147 -5.08 -3.64 41.22
C ALA A 147 -6.31 -3.23 42.06
N SER A 148 -7.49 -3.09 41.43
CA SER A 148 -8.75 -2.82 42.13
C SER A 148 -9.15 -3.96 43.08
N HIS A 149 -8.97 -5.21 42.66
CA HIS A 149 -9.21 -6.38 43.52
C HIS A 149 -8.25 -6.45 44.70
N GLN A 150 -6.97 -6.13 44.51
CA GLN A 150 -5.99 -6.07 45.61
C GLN A 150 -6.32 -4.96 46.61
N LEU A 151 -6.74 -3.78 46.14
CA LEU A 151 -7.17 -2.67 47.00
C LEU A 151 -8.46 -2.96 47.78
N LYS A 152 -9.35 -3.82 47.27
CA LYS A 152 -10.56 -4.26 47.98
C LYS A 152 -10.30 -5.39 48.97
N SER A 153 -9.13 -6.00 48.94
CA SER A 153 -8.70 -7.08 49.85
C SER A 153 -7.85 -6.62 51.03
N ILE A 154 -7.61 -5.30 51.13
CA ILE A 154 -6.98 -4.60 52.25
C ILE A 154 -8.08 -3.88 53.03
#